data_AF-A0A439VB94-F1
#
_entry.id   AF-A0A439VB94-F1
#
_cell.length_a   1.000
_cell.length_b   1.000
_cell.length_c   1.000
_cell.angle_alpha   90.00
_cell.angle_beta   90.00
_cell.angle_gamma   90.00
#
_symmetry.space_group_name_H-M   'P 1'
#
loop_
_entity.id
_entity.type
_entity.pdbx_description
1 polymer ?
#
loop_
_entity_poly.entity_id
_entity_poly.type
_entity_poly.pdbx_seq_one_letter_code
_entity_poly.pdbx_strand_id
1 'polypeptide(L)' 'DDFDGKLNRMIMVVDDAGRCIGCGACGRVCPKNCQTHVAADELAT' A
#
# COMPACT_ATOMS: atom_id res chain seq x y z
N ASP A 1 -25.53 21.13 -3.47
CA ASP A 1 -24.40 21.05 -4.41
C ASP A 1 -23.25 20.23 -3.83
N ASP A 2 -23.25 18.96 -4.27
CA ASP A 2 -22.09 18.20 -4.77
C ASP A 2 -21.03 17.56 -3.87
N PHE A 3 -21.29 17.28 -2.60
CA PHE A 3 -20.44 16.32 -1.86
C PHE A 3 -21.25 15.20 -1.21
N ASP A 4 -21.66 14.23 -2.03
CA ASP A 4 -21.92 12.85 -1.58
C ASP A 4 -20.65 12.35 -0.88
N GLY A 5 -20.72 12.10 0.43
CA GLY A 5 -19.60 11.71 1.30
C GLY A 5 -18.88 10.39 0.97
N LYS A 6 -19.05 9.83 -0.23
CA LYS A 6 -18.32 8.66 -0.71
C LYS A 6 -16.91 9.02 -1.19
N LEU A 7 -16.00 9.23 -0.24
CA LEU A 7 -14.57 9.33 -0.55
C LEU A 7 -14.06 7.93 -0.94
N ASN A 8 -14.01 7.64 -2.25
CA ASN A 8 -13.37 6.42 -2.76
C ASN A 8 -11.85 6.48 -2.49
N ARG A 9 -11.42 5.92 -1.36
CA ARG A 9 -10.01 5.78 -1.00
C ARG A 9 -9.47 4.48 -1.59
N MET A 10 -8.81 4.59 -2.74
CA MET A 10 -8.08 3.47 -3.32
C MET A 10 -6.70 3.40 -2.68
N ILE A 11 -6.41 2.29 -1.99
CA ILE A 11 -5.12 2.05 -1.36
C ILE A 11 -4.46 0.90 -2.11
N MET A 12 -3.22 1.10 -2.52
CA MET A 12 -2.40 0.05 -3.13
C MET A 12 -1.92 -0.91 -2.03
N VAL A 13 -2.24 -2.19 -2.20
CA VAL A 13 -1.90 -3.28 -1.27
C VAL A 13 -1.13 -4.36 -2.03
N VAL A 14 -0.16 -4.97 -1.36
CA VAL A 14 0.47 -6.20 -1.85
C VAL A 14 -0.45 -7.36 -1.50
N ASP A 15 -1.05 -7.98 -2.51
CA ASP A 15 -2.05 -9.05 -2.35
C ASP A 15 -1.45 -10.34 -1.77
N ASP A 16 -0.18 -10.63 -2.09
CA ASP A 16 0.51 -11.86 -1.72
C ASP A 16 1.86 -11.53 -1.06
N ALA A 17 1.94 -11.83 0.25
CA ALA A 17 3.13 -11.65 1.05
C ALA A 17 4.23 -12.62 0.56
N GLY A 18 5.32 -12.06 0.02
CA GLY A 18 6.42 -12.82 -0.62
C GLY A 18 6.57 -12.55 -2.12
N ARG A 19 5.53 -12.04 -2.79
CA ARG A 19 5.62 -11.57 -4.19
C ARG A 19 6.11 -10.12 -4.33
N CYS A 20 6.32 -9.43 -3.21
CA CYS A 20 6.90 -8.09 -3.22
C CYS A 20 8.35 -8.14 -3.68
N ILE A 21 8.67 -7.43 -4.77
CA ILE A 21 10.04 -7.31 -5.31
C ILE A 21 10.80 -6.09 -4.75
N GLY A 22 10.22 -5.35 -3.81
CA GLY A 22 10.85 -4.17 -3.22
C GLY A 22 10.93 -2.93 -4.13
N CYS A 23 10.03 -2.78 -5.12
CA CYS A 23 10.08 -1.64 -6.06
C CYS A 23 9.69 -0.27 -5.45
N GLY A 24 9.09 -0.26 -4.26
CA GLY A 24 8.69 0.96 -3.54
C GLY A 24 7.52 1.74 -4.17
N ALA A 25 6.82 1.18 -5.16
CA ALA A 25 5.73 1.86 -5.86
C ALA A 25 4.56 2.20 -4.91
N CYS A 26 4.18 1.28 -4.02
CA CYS A 26 3.10 1.46 -3.05
C CYS A 26 3.40 2.60 -2.06
N GLY A 27 4.63 2.70 -1.56
CA GLY A 27 5.07 3.82 -0.73
C GLY A 27 5.02 5.16 -1.46
N ARG A 28 5.48 5.20 -2.71
CA ARG A 28 5.50 6.43 -3.52
C ARG A 28 4.10 6.96 -3.85
N VAL A 29 3.17 6.07 -4.17
CA VAL A 29 1.81 6.45 -4.60
C VAL A 29 0.87 6.74 -3.43
N CYS A 30 1.20 6.29 -2.21
CA CYS A 30 0.36 6.52 -1.04
C CYS A 30 0.44 7.99 -0.59
N PRO A 31 -0.63 8.80 -0.75
CA PRO A 31 -0.59 10.23 -0.40
C PRO A 31 -0.59 10.49 1.10
N LYS A 32 -0.95 9.47 1.90
CA LYS A 32 -0.94 9.53 3.36
C LYS A 32 0.37 9.03 3.96
N ASN A 33 1.26 8.47 3.14
CA ASN A 33 2.52 7.88 3.58
C ASN A 33 2.34 6.95 4.80
N CYS A 34 1.29 6.11 4.77
CA CYS A 34 0.88 5.31 5.91
C CYS A 34 1.35 3.85 5.82
N GLN A 35 2.35 3.57 5.00
CA GLN A 35 2.86 2.22 4.75
C GLN A 35 4.21 2.04 5.44
N THR A 36 4.46 0.84 5.94
CA THR A 36 5.76 0.39 6.45
C THR A 36 6.26 -0.72 5.54
N HIS A 37 7.55 -0.68 5.19
CA HIS A 37 8.19 -1.73 4.42
C HIS A 37 9.18 -2.46 5.32
N VAL A 38 9.14 -3.78 5.23
CA VAL A 38 10.09 -4.70 5.89
C VAL A 38 10.72 -5.58 4.81
N ALA A 39 11.82 -6.24 5.12
CA ALA A 39 12.44 -7.16 4.19
C ALA A 39 11.53 -8.39 4.00
N ALA A 40 11.55 -8.98 2.80
CA ALA A 40 10.62 -10.07 2.46
C ALA A 40 10.86 -11.32 3.32
N ASP A 41 12.10 -11.55 3.73
CA ASP A 41 12.52 -12.62 4.64
C ASP A 41 11.99 -12.42 6.07
N GLU A 42 11.71 -11.19 6.50
CA GLU A 42 11.11 -10.90 7.81
C GLU A 42 9.61 -11.27 7.90
N LEU A 43 8.93 -11.46 6.76
CA LEU A 43 7.52 -11.87 6.68
C LEU A 43 7.34 -13.39 6.56
N ALA A 44 8.40 -14.13 6.26
CA ALA A 44 8.35 -15.56 5.91
C ALA A 44 8.49 -16.51 7.12
N THR A 45 8.51 -15.97 8.35
CA THR A 45 8.68 -16.71 9.62
C THR A 45 7.37 -16.94 10.35
#